data_AF-A0A091QV06-F1
#
_entry.id   AF-A0A091QV06-F1
#
_cell.length_a   1.000
_cell.length_b   1.000
_cell.length_c   1.000
_cell.angle_alpha   90.00
_cell.angle_beta   90.00
_cell.angle_gamma   90.00
#
_symmetry.space_group_name_H-M   'P 1'
#
loop_
_entity.id
_entity.type
_entity.pdbx_description
1 polymer ?
#
loop_
_entity_poly.entity_id
_entity_poly.type
_entity_poly.pdbx_seq_one_letter_code
_entity_poly.pdbx_strand_id
1 'polypeptide(L)'
;HTTDLQPGAPQRLELAQLLQGTRDTPVQVPKLFPKYIRAPNGPEANPVKQLLPAAEDSYLDVEVQLKRERVGAGREKGDSFLEWWVVRLKDPPAGDRNLLPLGIFNDKVSPPSLGFLAGYGIMGLYVSIVLVIGKFVRGFFSEISHSIMFEELPCVDRILKLCQDIFLVRETGELELEEELYAKLIFLYRSPETMIKWTREKE
;
A
#
# COMPACT_ATOMS: atom_id res chain seq x y z
N HIS A 1 -1.91 -4.83 -31.04
CA HIS A 1 -2.99 -4.97 -32.05
C HIS A 1 -2.36 -5.37 -33.36
N THR A 2 -2.93 -6.36 -34.04
CA THR A 2 -2.42 -6.89 -35.31
C THR A 2 -3.58 -7.08 -36.26
N THR A 3 -3.39 -6.77 -37.54
CA THR A 3 -4.41 -6.93 -38.56
C THR A 3 -3.81 -7.72 -39.72
N ASP A 4 -4.35 -8.91 -39.99
CA ASP A 4 -3.84 -9.80 -41.02
C ASP A 4 -4.35 -9.40 -42.40
N LEU A 5 -3.45 -8.92 -43.26
CA LEU A 5 -3.76 -8.58 -44.65
C LEU A 5 -3.71 -9.84 -45.53
N GLN A 6 -4.88 -10.41 -45.79
CA GLN A 6 -5.03 -11.63 -46.58
C GLN A 6 -4.46 -11.48 -48.01
N PRO A 7 -3.95 -12.57 -48.63
CA PRO A 7 -3.55 -12.56 -50.03
C PRO A 7 -4.72 -12.13 -50.93
N GLY A 8 -4.48 -11.19 -51.84
CA GLY A 8 -5.51 -10.64 -52.73
C GLY A 8 -6.39 -9.54 -52.13
N ALA A 9 -6.22 -9.19 -50.85
CA ALA A 9 -6.91 -8.04 -50.26
C ALA A 9 -6.52 -6.73 -50.97
N PRO A 10 -7.48 -5.82 -51.25
CA PRO A 10 -7.20 -4.59 -51.98
C PRO A 10 -6.16 -3.73 -51.26
N GLN A 11 -6.21 -3.65 -49.94
CA GLN A 11 -5.26 -2.87 -49.14
C GLN A 11 -3.82 -3.36 -49.34
N ARG A 12 -3.60 -4.68 -49.45
CA ARG A 12 -2.27 -5.26 -49.66
C ARG A 12 -1.71 -4.91 -51.04
N LEU A 13 -2.56 -4.94 -52.07
CA LEU A 13 -2.18 -4.60 -53.43
C LEU A 13 -1.91 -3.09 -53.56
N GLU A 14 -2.75 -2.25 -52.96
CA GLU A 14 -2.57 -0.81 -52.94
C GLU A 14 -1.30 -0.38 -52.20
N LEU A 15 -0.97 -1.01 -51.06
CA LEU A 15 0.30 -0.78 -50.36
C LEU A 15 1.51 -1.18 -51.21
N ALA A 16 1.42 -2.27 -51.99
CA ALA A 16 2.48 -2.66 -52.91
C ALA A 16 2.63 -1.66 -54.07
N GLN A 17 1.53 -1.08 -54.56
CA GLN A 17 1.56 -0.03 -55.58
C GLN A 17 2.21 1.27 -55.08
N LEU A 18 2.02 1.63 -53.80
CA LEU A 18 2.76 2.74 -53.18
C LEU A 18 4.27 2.52 -53.26
N LEU A 19 4.75 1.31 -52.97
CA LEU A 19 6.17 0.96 -53.06
C LEU A 19 6.69 0.98 -54.50
N GLN A 20 5.88 0.57 -55.47
CA GLN A 20 6.23 0.61 -56.89
C GLN A 20 6.23 2.02 -57.47
N GLY A 21 5.66 3.01 -56.75
CA GLY A 21 5.49 4.38 -57.25
C GLY A 21 4.44 4.51 -58.34
N THR A 22 3.57 3.51 -58.51
CA THR A 22 2.45 3.55 -59.47
C THR A 22 1.22 4.25 -58.90
N ARG A 23 1.19 4.46 -57.57
CA ARG A 23 0.13 5.14 -56.84
C ARG A 23 0.74 6.14 -55.85
N ASP A 24 0.18 7.35 -55.83
CA ASP A 24 0.53 8.40 -54.84
C ASP A 24 -0.59 8.68 -53.84
N THR A 25 -1.78 8.10 -54.05
CA THR A 25 -2.94 8.32 -53.18
C THR A 25 -2.85 7.46 -51.90
N PRO A 26 -3.26 8.00 -50.73
CA PRO A 26 -3.25 7.26 -49.47
C PRO A 26 -4.05 5.95 -49.54
N VAL A 27 -3.61 4.96 -48.77
CA VAL A 27 -4.27 3.65 -48.63
C VAL A 27 -4.96 3.57 -47.28
N GLN A 28 -6.24 3.21 -47.29
CA GLN A 28 -7.04 3.10 -46.07
C GLN A 28 -6.91 1.70 -45.47
N VAL A 29 -6.47 1.63 -44.22
CA VAL A 29 -6.40 0.42 -43.40
C VAL A 29 -7.46 0.54 -42.30
N PRO A 30 -8.51 -0.30 -42.35
CA PRO A 30 -9.62 -0.16 -41.42
C PRO A 30 -9.26 -0.69 -40.03
N LYS A 31 -9.92 -0.16 -38.99
CA LYS A 31 -9.94 -0.74 -37.63
C LYS A 31 -8.54 -0.99 -37.01
N LEU A 32 -7.60 -0.07 -37.22
CA LEU A 32 -6.21 -0.23 -36.79
C LEU A 32 -5.88 0.58 -35.53
N PHE A 33 -6.49 1.76 -35.33
CA PHE A 33 -6.07 2.70 -34.30
C PHE A 33 -7.03 2.75 -33.10
N PRO A 34 -6.66 2.19 -31.92
CA PRO A 34 -7.46 2.29 -30.71
C PRO A 34 -7.30 3.68 -30.07
N LYS A 35 -8.35 4.50 -30.12
CA LYS A 35 -8.31 5.88 -29.60
C LYS A 35 -8.12 5.97 -28.08
N TYR A 36 -8.62 4.99 -27.32
CA TYR A 36 -8.62 5.02 -25.86
C TYR A 36 -7.88 3.83 -25.27
N ILE A 37 -6.82 4.10 -24.52
CA ILE A 37 -5.99 3.08 -23.86
C ILE A 37 -5.98 3.33 -22.35
N ARG A 38 -6.10 2.27 -21.56
CA ARG A 38 -5.83 2.32 -20.13
C ARG A 38 -4.39 1.93 -19.89
N ALA A 39 -3.67 2.77 -19.17
CA ALA A 39 -2.34 2.48 -18.63
C ALA A 39 -2.51 2.14 -17.14
N PRO A 40 -2.68 0.84 -16.80
CA PRO A 40 -2.71 0.42 -15.41
C PRO A 40 -1.30 0.43 -14.82
N ASN A 41 -1.21 0.15 -13.52
CA ASN A 41 0.07 0.00 -12.81
C ASN A 41 0.87 -1.25 -13.26
N GLY A 42 0.25 -2.15 -14.03
CA GLY A 42 0.88 -3.34 -14.58
C GLY A 42 1.63 -3.07 -15.88
N PRO A 43 2.39 -4.06 -16.38
CA PRO A 43 3.18 -3.91 -17.61
C PRO A 43 2.32 -3.84 -18.89
N GLU A 44 1.05 -4.21 -18.81
CA GLU A 44 0.16 -4.29 -19.97
C GLU A 44 -0.80 -3.10 -20.03
N ALA A 45 -0.71 -2.33 -21.11
CA ALA A 45 -1.66 -1.26 -21.43
C ALA A 45 -2.67 -1.75 -22.46
N ASN A 46 -3.94 -1.85 -22.06
CA ASN A 46 -5.00 -2.43 -22.89
C ASN A 46 -6.01 -1.36 -23.32
N PRO A 47 -6.61 -1.46 -24.53
CA PRO A 47 -7.69 -0.58 -24.96
C PRO A 47 -8.89 -0.61 -24.01
N VAL A 48 -9.54 0.54 -23.81
CA VAL A 48 -10.64 0.69 -22.86
C VAL A 48 -11.93 0.10 -23.43
N LYS A 49 -12.25 -1.14 -23.04
CA LYS A 49 -13.44 -1.87 -23.51
C LYS A 49 -14.76 -1.11 -23.30
N GLN A 50 -14.85 -0.30 -22.23
CA GLN A 50 -16.05 0.49 -21.93
C GLN A 50 -16.27 1.65 -22.90
N LEU A 51 -15.19 2.23 -23.44
CA LEU A 51 -15.26 3.31 -24.43
C LEU A 51 -15.21 2.79 -25.87
N LEU A 52 -14.76 1.54 -26.03
CA LEU A 52 -14.65 0.81 -27.30
C LEU A 52 -15.42 -0.52 -27.17
N PRO A 53 -16.77 -0.48 -27.12
CA PRO A 53 -17.60 -1.63 -26.77
C PRO A 53 -17.53 -2.77 -27.78
N ALA A 54 -17.28 -2.48 -29.05
CA ALA A 54 -17.10 -3.49 -30.09
C ALA A 54 -15.62 -3.87 -30.31
N ALA A 55 -14.76 -3.58 -29.32
CA ALA A 55 -13.32 -3.88 -29.36
C ALA A 55 -12.67 -3.39 -30.68
N GLU A 56 -12.15 -4.30 -31.50
CA GLU A 56 -11.48 -3.99 -32.77
C GLU A 56 -12.40 -3.29 -33.77
N ASP A 57 -13.70 -3.58 -33.77
CA ASP A 57 -14.66 -2.91 -34.65
C ASP A 57 -14.89 -1.44 -34.28
N SER A 58 -14.53 -1.04 -33.06
CA SER A 58 -14.58 0.35 -32.60
C SER A 58 -13.28 1.13 -32.87
N TYR A 59 -12.26 0.49 -33.44
CA TYR A 59 -11.00 1.16 -33.76
C TYR A 59 -11.15 2.04 -34.99
N LEU A 60 -10.35 3.11 -35.03
CA LEU A 60 -10.40 4.07 -36.12
C LEU A 60 -9.63 3.57 -37.33
N ASP A 61 -10.13 3.97 -38.50
CA ASP A 61 -9.48 3.75 -39.79
C ASP A 61 -8.29 4.70 -39.96
N VAL A 62 -7.22 4.17 -40.55
CA VAL A 62 -5.94 4.85 -40.72
C VAL A 62 -5.62 4.94 -42.21
N GLU A 63 -5.15 6.09 -42.66
CA GLU A 63 -4.60 6.27 -43.99
C GLU A 63 -3.08 6.25 -43.95
N VAL A 64 -2.48 5.47 -44.85
CA VAL A 64 -1.03 5.33 -44.98
C VAL A 64 -0.60 5.83 -46.35
N GLN A 65 0.40 6.70 -46.39
CA GLN A 65 0.96 7.26 -47.62
C GLN A 65 2.49 7.19 -47.58
N LEU A 66 3.11 6.82 -48.70
CA LEU A 66 4.55 6.91 -48.87
C LEU A 66 4.89 8.28 -49.48
N LYS A 67 5.78 9.04 -48.84
CA LYS A 67 6.32 10.29 -49.38
C LYS A 67 7.73 10.04 -49.90
N ARG A 68 8.04 10.63 -51.06
CA ARG A 68 9.33 10.54 -51.72
C ARG A 68 9.81 11.94 -52.06
N GLU A 69 11.03 12.27 -51.69
CA GLU A 69 11.68 13.53 -52.01
C GLU A 69 13.02 13.27 -52.69
N ARG A 70 13.29 13.97 -53.79
CA ARG A 70 14.58 13.86 -54.48
C ARG A 70 15.62 14.65 -53.71
N VAL A 71 16.67 13.96 -53.26
CA VAL A 71 17.81 14.61 -52.60
C VAL A 71 18.92 14.76 -53.65
N GLY A 72 19.14 15.99 -54.11
CA GLY A 72 20.29 16.35 -54.95
C GLY A 72 19.94 16.90 -56.34
N ALA A 73 20.09 18.21 -56.51
CA ALA A 73 20.28 18.87 -57.81
C ALA A 73 21.79 19.10 -58.09
N GLY A 74 22.61 18.11 -57.73
CA GLY A 74 24.06 18.13 -57.90
C GLY A 74 24.49 17.17 -59.02
N ARG A 75 25.55 17.54 -59.74
CA ARG A 75 26.06 16.95 -61.01
C ARG A 75 26.41 15.44 -61.01
N GLU A 76 26.06 14.67 -59.99
CA GLU A 76 26.33 13.23 -59.90
C GLU A 76 25.05 12.40 -60.01
N LYS A 77 25.11 11.45 -60.94
CA LYS A 77 24.00 10.70 -61.51
C LYS A 77 23.60 9.53 -60.59
N GLY A 78 23.20 9.83 -59.37
CA GLY A 78 22.58 8.89 -58.43
C GLY A 78 21.16 9.35 -58.12
N ASP A 79 20.15 8.56 -58.49
CA ASP A 79 18.74 8.87 -58.18
C ASP A 79 18.47 8.49 -56.71
N SER A 80 19.01 9.29 -55.77
CA SER A 80 18.77 9.06 -54.34
C SER A 80 17.47 9.74 -53.91
N PHE A 81 16.47 8.93 -53.59
CA PHE A 81 15.21 9.38 -53.01
C PHE A 81 15.27 9.22 -51.49
N LEU A 82 14.79 10.24 -50.77
CA LEU A 82 14.42 10.13 -49.37
C LEU A 82 12.96 9.66 -49.31
N GLU A 83 12.72 8.53 -48.66
CA GLU A 83 11.39 7.95 -48.52
C GLU A 83 10.98 7.86 -47.05
N TRP A 84 9.74 8.24 -46.73
CA TRP A 84 9.17 8.06 -45.39
C TRP A 84 7.66 7.82 -45.44
N TRP A 85 7.15 7.15 -44.42
CA TRP A 85 5.74 6.86 -44.28
C TRP A 85 5.03 7.96 -43.49
N VAL A 86 3.88 8.37 -43.98
CA VAL A 86 2.96 9.28 -43.29
C VAL A 86 1.70 8.50 -42.97
N VAL A 87 1.34 8.51 -41.68
CA VAL A 87 0.15 7.84 -41.15
C VAL A 87 -0.81 8.91 -40.66
N ARG A 88 -2.09 8.82 -41.03
CA ARG A 88 -3.14 9.78 -40.65
C ARG A 88 -4.42 9.05 -40.28
N LEU A 89 -5.30 9.70 -39.51
CA LEU A 89 -6.67 9.22 -39.38
C LEU A 89 -7.45 9.55 -40.65
N LYS A 90 -8.32 8.63 -41.08
CA LYS A 90 -9.24 8.87 -42.21
C LYS A 90 -10.18 10.04 -41.94
N ASP A 91 -10.79 10.05 -40.76
CA ASP A 91 -11.71 11.10 -40.31
C ASP A 91 -11.12 11.81 -39.08
N PRO A 92 -10.17 12.75 -39.26
CA PRO A 92 -9.57 13.46 -38.13
C PRO A 92 -10.61 14.41 -37.52
N PRO A 93 -10.66 14.53 -36.17
CA PRO A 93 -11.47 15.56 -35.52
C PRO A 93 -11.02 16.95 -35.97
N ALA A 94 -11.93 17.94 -35.94
CA ALA A 94 -11.66 19.32 -36.35
C ALA A 94 -10.39 19.85 -35.66
N GLY A 95 -9.29 19.91 -36.41
CA GLY A 95 -7.94 20.08 -35.88
C GLY A 95 -6.87 19.75 -36.92
N ASP A 96 -5.61 19.69 -36.48
CA ASP A 96 -4.47 19.40 -37.35
C ASP A 96 -4.54 17.97 -37.92
N ARG A 97 -4.59 17.85 -39.24
CA ARG A 97 -4.65 16.57 -39.99
C ARG A 97 -3.40 15.71 -39.82
N ASN A 98 -2.31 16.27 -39.27
CA ASN A 98 -1.07 15.55 -39.03
C ASN A 98 -0.98 14.93 -37.62
N LEU A 99 -1.99 15.14 -36.75
CA LEU A 99 -1.99 14.60 -35.39
C LEU A 99 -2.85 13.33 -35.28
N LEU A 100 -2.33 12.34 -34.55
CA LEU A 100 -3.08 11.14 -34.14
C LEU A 100 -3.44 11.28 -32.65
N PRO A 101 -4.64 11.80 -32.30
CA PRO A 101 -5.03 11.98 -30.91
C PRO A 101 -5.26 10.62 -30.22
N LEU A 102 -4.44 10.35 -29.22
CA LEU A 102 -4.54 9.17 -28.35
C LEU A 102 -4.95 9.58 -26.93
N GLY A 103 -6.07 9.06 -26.45
CA GLY A 103 -6.54 9.27 -25.08
C GLY A 103 -6.01 8.17 -24.16
N ILE A 104 -5.12 8.53 -23.24
CA ILE A 104 -4.53 7.59 -22.26
C ILE A 104 -5.13 7.85 -20.88
N PHE A 105 -5.78 6.83 -20.32
CA PHE A 105 -6.27 6.84 -18.94
C PHE A 105 -5.23 6.20 -18.05
N ASN A 106 -4.48 7.02 -17.33
CA ASN A 106 -3.47 6.55 -16.39
C ASN A 106 -4.08 6.29 -15.02
N ASP A 107 -3.93 5.07 -14.52
CA ASP A 107 -4.38 4.73 -13.17
C ASP A 107 -3.48 5.43 -12.14
N LYS A 108 -4.06 5.85 -11.01
CA LYS A 108 -3.28 6.38 -9.91
C LYS A 108 -2.56 5.23 -9.19
N VAL A 109 -1.28 5.44 -8.91
CA VAL A 109 -0.46 4.52 -8.11
C VAL A 109 -0.57 4.91 -6.64
N SER A 110 -0.92 3.97 -5.77
CA SER A 110 -0.77 4.16 -4.32
C SER A 110 0.70 3.93 -3.93
N PRO A 111 1.25 4.71 -2.98
CA PRO A 111 2.59 4.48 -2.48
C PRO A 111 2.74 3.06 -1.94
N PRO A 112 3.83 2.34 -2.26
CA PRO A 112 4.03 0.95 -1.84
C PRO A 112 4.06 0.79 -0.30
N SER A 113 4.36 1.87 0.43
CA SER A 113 4.34 1.92 1.89
C SER A 113 2.95 1.70 2.51
N LEU A 114 1.86 2.01 1.79
CA LEU A 114 0.50 1.85 2.31
C LEU A 114 -0.01 0.40 2.20
N GLY A 115 0.52 -0.38 1.25
CA GLY A 115 0.09 -1.76 1.00
C GLY A 115 0.44 -2.72 2.14
N PHE A 116 1.54 -2.47 2.86
CA PHE A 116 1.95 -3.28 4.01
C PHE A 116 0.97 -3.17 5.18
N LEU A 117 0.38 -2.00 5.39
CA LEU A 117 -0.55 -1.74 6.50
C LEU A 117 -1.96 -2.28 6.20
N ALA A 118 -2.41 -2.19 4.95
CA ALA A 118 -3.79 -2.50 4.55
C ALA A 118 -4.13 -4.01 4.54
N GLY A 119 -3.13 -4.90 4.58
CA GLY A 119 -3.32 -6.35 4.63
C GLY A 119 -3.19 -6.91 6.04
N TYR A 120 -2.12 -7.69 6.26
CA TYR A 120 -1.88 -8.38 7.53
C TYR A 120 -1.40 -7.47 8.66
N GLY A 121 -0.94 -6.26 8.37
CA GLY A 121 -0.45 -5.32 9.38
C GLY A 121 -1.53 -4.92 10.38
N ILE A 122 -2.72 -4.55 9.91
CA ILE A 122 -3.82 -4.13 10.78
C ILE A 122 -4.37 -5.30 11.62
N MET A 123 -4.39 -6.51 11.05
CA MET A 123 -4.78 -7.72 11.76
C MET A 123 -3.76 -8.10 12.84
N GLY A 124 -2.47 -8.00 12.55
CA GLY A 124 -1.40 -8.21 13.53
C GLY A 124 -1.47 -7.20 14.67
N LEU A 125 -1.69 -5.92 14.36
CA LEU A 125 -1.88 -4.87 15.36
C LEU A 125 -3.09 -5.18 16.25
N TYR A 126 -4.23 -5.55 15.66
CA TYR A 126 -5.43 -5.94 16.41
C TYR A 126 -5.16 -7.09 17.39
N VAL A 127 -4.58 -8.19 16.89
CA VAL A 127 -4.26 -9.36 17.74
C VAL A 127 -3.31 -8.97 18.87
N SER A 128 -2.29 -8.15 18.58
CA SER A 128 -1.33 -7.72 19.59
C SER A 128 -1.99 -6.92 20.72
N ILE A 129 -2.85 -5.94 20.39
CA ILE A 129 -3.54 -5.11 21.38
C ILE A 129 -4.49 -5.96 22.22
N VAL A 130 -5.27 -6.85 21.57
CA VAL A 130 -6.21 -7.74 22.26
C VAL A 130 -5.48 -8.67 23.23
N LEU A 131 -4.33 -9.23 22.84
CA LEU A 131 -3.52 -10.08 23.73
C LEU A 131 -2.94 -9.29 24.91
N VAL A 132 -2.48 -8.06 24.69
CA VAL A 132 -1.96 -7.20 25.77
C VAL A 132 -3.07 -6.88 26.78
N ILE A 133 -4.24 -6.44 26.30
CA ILE A 133 -5.39 -6.16 27.17
C ILE A 133 -5.86 -7.43 27.88
N GLY A 134 -5.92 -8.56 27.17
CA GLY A 134 -6.29 -9.86 27.76
C GLY A 134 -5.33 -10.30 28.87
N LYS A 135 -4.02 -10.10 28.67
CA LYS A 135 -2.99 -10.37 29.69
C LYS A 135 -3.15 -9.42 30.89
N PHE A 136 -3.43 -8.14 30.65
CA PHE A 136 -3.64 -7.14 31.69
C PHE A 136 -4.87 -7.48 32.55
N VAL A 137 -6.01 -7.74 31.92
CA VAL A 137 -7.25 -8.16 32.61
C VAL A 137 -7.02 -9.46 33.39
N ARG A 138 -6.31 -10.44 32.83
CA ARG A 138 -5.97 -11.68 33.54
C ARG A 138 -5.12 -11.43 34.79
N GLY A 139 -4.22 -10.44 34.77
CA GLY A 139 -3.39 -10.06 35.93
C GLY A 139 -4.23 -9.73 37.16
N PHE A 140 -5.29 -8.91 36.99
CA PHE A 140 -6.17 -8.52 38.09
C PHE A 140 -6.85 -9.69 38.79
N PHE A 141 -7.19 -10.76 38.07
CA PHE A 141 -7.85 -11.91 38.68
C PHE A 141 -6.86 -12.98 39.16
N SER A 142 -5.69 -13.06 38.53
CA SER A 142 -4.72 -14.12 38.83
C SER A 142 -3.82 -13.80 40.04
N GLU A 143 -3.67 -12.53 40.41
CA GLU A 143 -2.74 -12.13 41.50
C GLU A 143 -3.44 -12.02 42.87
N ILE A 144 -4.77 -12.06 42.92
CA ILE A 144 -5.55 -11.88 44.16
C ILE A 144 -5.17 -12.92 45.22
N SER A 145 -4.92 -14.18 44.84
CA SER A 145 -4.63 -15.24 45.83
C SER A 145 -3.34 -15.02 46.62
N HIS A 146 -2.36 -14.33 46.04
CA HIS A 146 -1.10 -14.04 46.71
C HIS A 146 -1.20 -12.87 47.68
N SER A 147 -2.10 -11.91 47.43
CA SER A 147 -2.30 -10.75 48.30
C SER A 147 -3.21 -11.03 49.50
N ILE A 148 -4.03 -12.10 49.48
CA ILE A 148 -4.98 -12.45 50.57
C ILE A 148 -4.33 -12.37 51.95
N MET A 149 -3.13 -12.95 52.11
CA MET A 149 -2.44 -13.00 53.41
C MET A 149 -2.04 -11.62 53.97
N PHE A 150 -2.01 -10.59 53.13
CA PHE A 150 -1.63 -9.22 53.49
C PHE A 150 -2.81 -8.24 53.47
N GLU A 151 -3.83 -8.49 52.65
CA GLU A 151 -5.01 -7.62 52.51
C GLU A 151 -6.14 -8.01 53.47
N GLU A 152 -6.37 -9.30 53.71
CA GLU A 152 -7.49 -9.81 54.50
C GLU A 152 -7.11 -9.97 55.98
N LEU A 153 -6.86 -8.85 56.67
CA LEU A 153 -6.47 -8.81 58.10
C LEU A 153 -7.60 -8.18 58.96
N PRO A 154 -8.03 -8.83 60.07
CA PRO A 154 -9.20 -8.37 60.83
C PRO A 154 -8.98 -7.06 61.62
N CYS A 155 -7.83 -6.89 62.28
CA CYS A 155 -7.48 -5.64 62.96
C CYS A 155 -6.00 -5.31 62.76
N VAL A 156 -5.69 -4.15 62.17
CA VAL A 156 -4.32 -3.75 61.80
C VAL A 156 -3.69 -2.72 62.76
N ASP A 157 -4.38 -2.34 63.83
CA ASP A 157 -3.97 -1.25 64.73
C ASP A 157 -2.58 -1.44 65.34
N ARG A 158 -2.18 -2.68 65.65
CA ARG A 158 -0.86 -2.97 66.23
C ARG A 158 0.27 -2.79 65.21
N ILE A 159 0.01 -3.16 63.95
CA ILE A 159 0.94 -2.96 62.85
C ILE A 159 1.04 -1.47 62.54
N LEU A 160 -0.10 -0.77 62.49
CA LEU A 160 -0.15 0.68 62.31
C LEU A 160 0.64 1.41 63.39
N LYS A 161 0.45 1.02 64.65
CA LYS A 161 1.20 1.59 65.78
C LYS A 161 2.70 1.32 65.66
N LEU A 162 3.12 0.11 65.28
CA LEU A 162 4.53 -0.18 65.03
C LEU A 162 5.12 0.72 63.93
N CYS A 163 4.39 0.93 62.83
CA CYS A 163 4.82 1.84 61.76
C CYS A 163 4.91 3.30 62.24
N GLN A 164 3.99 3.74 63.09
CA GLN A 164 4.03 5.08 63.71
C GLN A 164 5.19 5.23 64.69
N ASP A 165 5.48 4.21 65.50
CA ASP A 165 6.61 4.21 66.43
C ASP A 165 7.95 4.27 65.65
N ILE A 166 8.08 3.54 64.55
CA ILE A 166 9.24 3.65 63.63
C ILE A 166 9.37 5.08 63.09
N PHE A 167 8.26 5.67 62.66
CA PHE A 167 8.24 7.04 62.14
C PHE A 167 8.69 8.06 63.21
N LEU A 168 8.18 7.92 64.44
CA LEU A 168 8.52 8.78 65.57
C LEU A 168 10.01 8.67 65.93
N VAL A 169 10.54 7.45 66.03
CA VAL A 169 11.95 7.20 66.39
C VAL A 169 12.91 7.72 65.32
N ARG A 170 12.49 7.68 64.05
CA ARG A 170 13.21 8.32 62.95
C ARG A 170 13.25 9.85 63.10
N GLU A 171 12.15 10.47 63.53
CA GLU A 171 12.10 11.93 63.78
C GLU A 171 12.97 12.35 64.98
N THR A 172 13.06 11.52 66.03
CA THR A 172 13.91 11.79 67.19
C THR A 172 15.39 11.49 66.95
N GLY A 173 15.72 10.75 65.89
CA GLY A 173 17.09 10.41 65.50
C GLY A 173 17.71 9.25 66.29
N GLU A 174 16.90 8.44 66.98
CA GLU A 174 17.35 7.26 67.72
C GLU A 174 17.46 6.03 66.80
N LEU A 175 18.52 6.00 65.97
CA LEU A 175 18.67 5.03 64.88
C LEU A 175 18.79 3.55 65.33
N GLU A 176 19.35 3.29 66.51
CA GLU A 176 19.45 1.92 67.05
C GLU A 176 18.05 1.34 67.32
N LEU A 177 17.16 2.15 67.91
CA LEU A 177 15.79 1.75 68.20
C LEU A 177 14.97 1.63 66.91
N GLU A 178 15.24 2.47 65.91
CA GLU A 178 14.63 2.35 64.58
C GLU A 178 14.94 0.99 63.94
N GLU A 179 16.21 0.56 63.98
CA GLU A 179 16.65 -0.72 63.44
C GLU A 179 15.95 -1.90 64.12
N GLU A 180 15.83 -1.88 65.45
CA GLU A 180 15.14 -2.91 66.21
C GLU A 180 13.64 -3.00 65.85
N LEU A 181 12.95 -1.86 65.77
CA LEU A 181 11.53 -1.80 65.40
C LEU A 181 11.30 -2.23 63.95
N TYR A 182 12.20 -1.87 63.04
CA TYR A 182 12.13 -2.27 61.63
C TYR A 182 12.40 -3.77 61.44
N ALA A 183 13.36 -4.34 62.19
CA ALA A 183 13.62 -5.78 62.20
C ALA A 183 12.38 -6.57 62.66
N LYS A 184 11.66 -6.05 63.66
CA LYS A 184 10.38 -6.61 64.11
C LYS A 184 9.30 -6.56 63.02
N LEU A 185 9.23 -5.48 62.26
CA LEU A 185 8.31 -5.36 61.12
C LEU A 185 8.62 -6.40 60.03
N ILE A 186 9.88 -6.55 59.64
CA ILE A 186 10.31 -7.57 58.67
C ILE A 186 9.97 -8.98 59.17
N PHE A 187 10.25 -9.28 60.44
CA PHE A 187 9.95 -10.58 61.03
C PHE A 187 8.46 -10.91 60.92
N LEU A 188 7.59 -9.92 61.19
CA LEU A 188 6.14 -10.07 61.06
C LEU A 188 5.74 -10.43 59.61
N TYR A 189 6.26 -9.71 58.61
CA TYR A 189 5.98 -9.99 57.19
C TYR A 189 6.60 -11.29 56.67
N ARG A 190 7.60 -11.85 57.36
CA ARG A 190 8.19 -13.16 57.03
C ARG A 190 7.42 -14.35 57.61
N SER A 191 6.51 -14.14 58.57
CA SER A 191 5.79 -15.20 59.26
C SER A 191 4.27 -14.95 59.25
N PRO A 192 3.50 -15.57 58.33
CA PRO A 192 2.04 -15.38 58.28
C PRO A 192 1.34 -15.84 59.55
N GLU A 193 1.87 -16.85 60.24
CA GLU A 193 1.35 -17.31 61.54
C GLU A 193 1.46 -16.22 62.62
N THR A 194 2.57 -15.48 62.64
CA THR A 194 2.77 -14.37 63.59
C THR A 194 1.89 -13.19 63.20
N MET A 195 1.75 -12.91 61.90
CA MET A 195 0.86 -11.87 61.38
C MET A 195 -0.58 -12.09 61.85
N ILE A 196 -1.14 -13.28 61.70
CA ILE A 196 -2.50 -13.63 62.15
C ILE A 196 -2.65 -13.46 63.67
N LYS A 197 -1.68 -13.92 64.46
CA LYS A 197 -1.71 -13.75 65.92
C LYS A 197 -1.68 -12.28 66.33
N TRP A 198 -1.02 -11.43 65.55
CA TRP A 198 -0.89 -10.01 65.81
C TRP A 198 -2.11 -9.20 65.41
N THR A 199 -2.82 -9.63 64.36
CA THR A 199 -4.00 -8.94 63.83
C THR A 199 -5.33 -9.45 64.38
N ARG A 200 -5.31 -10.46 65.25
CA ARG A 200 -6.52 -10.96 65.93
C ARG A 200 -7.23 -9.84 66.72
N GLU A 201 -8.55 -9.78 66.59
CA GLU A 201 -9.41 -8.92 67.41
C GLU A 201 -9.17 -9.19 68.90
N LYS A 202 -9.16 -8.11 69.70
CA LYS A 202 -9.16 -8.23 71.16
C LYS A 202 -10.60 -8.54 71.57
N GLU A 203 -10.83 -9.70 72.18
CA GLU A 203 -12.04 -9.97 72.97
C GLU A 203 -12.17 -8.96 74.12
#